data_AF-A0A4V1G433-F1
#
_entry.id   AF-A0A4V1G433-F1
#
_cell.length_a   1.000
_cell.length_b   1.000
_cell.length_c   1.000
_cell.angle_alpha   90.00
_cell.angle_beta   90.00
_cell.angle_gamma   90.00
#
_symmetry.space_group_name_H-M   'P 1'
#
loop_
_entity.id
_entity.type
_entity.pdbx_description
1 polymer ?
#
loop_
_entity_poly.entity_id
_entity_poly.type
_entity_poly.pdbx_seq_one_letter_code
_entity_poly.pdbx_strand_id
1 'polypeptide(L)'
;MQGDEETAMIAGIHEYGSLKAGIPARSFVGTGKKKAQAPISKTVKAGVIELVTGNLNTKDLLQQIGDVGLGRVVKNFDKLRTPPLSPIYAKRKGNKKILHDEETLRDSLTSVVVSKGGRRR
;
A
#
# COMPACT_ATOMS: atom_id res chain seq x y z
N MET A 1 3.43 -10.48 16.53
CA MET A 1 4.33 -9.52 15.86
C MET A 1 3.96 -8.15 16.43
N GLN A 2 4.71 -7.70 17.43
CA GLN A 2 4.46 -6.41 18.07
C GLN A 2 4.85 -5.35 17.04
N GLY A 3 3.86 -4.76 16.38
CA GLY A 3 4.10 -3.77 15.34
C GLY A 3 4.81 -2.59 15.97
N ASP A 4 5.90 -2.16 15.34
CA ASP A 4 6.64 -0.99 15.77
C ASP A 4 5.69 0.23 15.75
N GLU A 5 5.32 0.69 16.95
CA GLU A 5 4.36 1.78 17.15
C GLU A 5 4.87 3.06 16.47
N GLU A 6 6.19 3.23 16.39
CA GLU A 6 6.84 4.34 15.69
C GLU A 6 6.61 4.23 14.18
N THR A 7 6.90 3.07 13.58
CA THR A 7 6.60 2.83 12.16
C THR A 7 5.12 3.03 11.84
N ALA A 8 4.22 2.57 12.70
CA ALA A 8 2.78 2.76 12.53
C ALA A 8 2.35 4.24 12.61
N MET A 9 2.94 5.00 13.53
CA MET A 9 2.72 6.44 13.67
C MET A 9 3.23 7.20 12.44
N ILE A 10 4.46 6.90 11.99
CA ILE A 10 5.05 7.48 10.78
C ILE A 10 4.18 7.15 9.57
N ALA A 11 3.79 5.90 9.39
CA ALA A 11 2.88 5.47 8.32
C ALA A 11 1.56 6.25 8.34
N GLY A 12 0.98 6.48 9.52
CA GLY A 12 -0.23 7.26 9.71
C GLY A 12 -0.05 8.72 9.27
N ILE A 13 1.06 9.37 9.65
CA ILE A 13 1.37 10.74 9.22
C ILE A 13 1.58 10.81 7.71
N HIS A 14 2.25 9.83 7.10
CA HIS A 14 2.43 9.80 5.66
C HIS A 14 1.09 9.58 4.93
N GLU A 15 0.23 8.68 5.40
CA GLU A 15 -1.04 8.39 4.71
C GLU A 15 -2.05 9.54 4.83
N TYR A 16 -2.17 10.15 6.01
CA TYR A 16 -3.22 11.12 6.31
C TYR A 16 -2.73 12.57 6.45
N GLY A 17 -1.42 12.79 6.55
CA GLY A 17 -0.84 14.09 6.88
C GLY A 17 -1.00 14.43 8.36
N SER A 18 -0.52 15.63 8.73
CA SER A 18 -0.73 16.21 10.06
C SER A 18 -0.98 17.71 9.93
N LEU A 19 -2.24 18.12 10.13
CA LEU A 19 -2.64 19.53 10.09
C LEU A 19 -1.92 20.35 11.18
N LYS A 20 -1.77 19.77 12.39
CA LYS A 20 -1.10 20.43 13.52
C LYS A 20 0.38 20.68 13.26
N ALA A 21 1.05 19.81 12.50
CA ALA A 21 2.46 19.94 12.17
C ALA A 21 2.72 20.57 10.78
N GLY A 22 1.68 20.96 10.04
CA GLY A 22 1.81 21.49 8.67
C GLY A 22 2.35 20.49 7.65
N ILE A 23 2.21 19.18 7.91
CA ILE A 23 2.71 18.11 7.05
C ILE A 23 1.58 17.66 6.11
N PRO A 24 1.72 17.82 4.78
CA PRO A 24 0.70 17.36 3.84
C PRO A 24 0.67 15.84 3.74
N ALA A 25 -0.51 15.28 3.45
CA ALA A 25 -0.67 13.85 3.20
C ALA A 25 0.09 13.40 1.94
N ARG A 26 0.75 12.24 2.06
CA ARG A 26 1.49 11.51 1.02
C ARG A 26 0.93 10.08 0.92
N SER A 27 -0.37 9.97 0.67
CA SER A 27 -1.08 8.69 0.63
C SER A 27 -0.46 7.70 -0.35
N PHE A 28 0.05 6.60 0.20
CA PHE A 28 0.66 5.50 -0.53
C PHE A 28 -0.28 4.30 -0.64
N VAL A 29 -1.09 4.06 0.41
CA VAL A 29 -2.09 2.99 0.41
C VAL A 29 -3.32 3.41 -0.35
N GLY A 30 -3.88 4.60 -0.09
CA GLY A 30 -5.12 5.06 -0.72
C GLY A 30 -5.00 5.19 -2.25
N THR A 31 -3.91 5.79 -2.73
CA THR A 31 -3.66 5.90 -4.18
C THR A 31 -3.29 4.55 -4.80
N GLY A 32 -2.54 3.72 -4.07
CA GLY A 32 -2.22 2.34 -4.48
C GLY A 32 -3.47 1.47 -4.61
N LYS A 33 -4.41 1.57 -3.66
CA LYS A 33 -5.71 0.88 -3.66
C LYS A 33 -6.51 1.20 -4.91
N LYS A 34 -6.64 2.48 -5.27
CA LYS A 34 -7.34 2.88 -6.50
C LYS A 34 -6.71 2.24 -7.74
N LYS A 35 -5.39 2.25 -7.84
CA LYS A 35 -4.65 1.63 -8.96
C LYS A 35 -4.70 0.10 -8.96
N ALA A 36 -4.93 -0.51 -7.80
CA ALA A 36 -5.05 -1.96 -7.64
C ALA A 36 -6.43 -2.50 -8.06
N GLN A 37 -7.48 -1.69 -8.06
CA GLN A 37 -8.86 -2.13 -8.33
C GLN A 37 -9.02 -2.86 -9.66
N ALA A 38 -8.53 -2.29 -10.77
CA ALA A 38 -8.66 -2.91 -12.09
C ALA A 38 -7.88 -4.25 -12.20
N PRO A 39 -6.60 -4.33 -11.77
CA PRO A 39 -5.89 -5.60 -11.67
C PRO A 39 -6.60 -6.64 -10.80
N ILE A 40 -7.08 -6.26 -9.63
CA ILE A 40 -7.83 -7.16 -8.73
C ILE A 40 -9.09 -7.67 -9.42
N SER A 41 -9.87 -6.79 -10.06
CA SER A 41 -11.09 -7.18 -10.78
C SER A 41 -10.80 -8.20 -11.88
N LYS A 42 -9.69 -8.03 -12.61
CA LYS A 42 -9.26 -8.99 -13.63
C LYS A 42 -8.91 -10.36 -13.01
N THR A 43 -8.14 -10.37 -11.91
CA THR A 43 -7.78 -11.61 -11.19
C THR A 43 -9.01 -12.32 -10.64
N VAL A 44 -9.95 -11.58 -10.05
CA VAL A 44 -11.21 -12.15 -9.54
C VAL A 44 -12.00 -12.81 -10.66
N LYS A 45 -12.20 -12.13 -11.80
CA LYS A 45 -12.99 -12.67 -12.91
C LYS A 45 -12.40 -13.97 -13.47
N ALA A 46 -11.08 -14.04 -13.60
CA ALA A 46 -10.40 -15.27 -14.05
C ALA A 46 -10.50 -16.37 -12.98
N GLY A 47 -10.22 -16.04 -11.73
CA GLY A 47 -10.18 -17.03 -10.64
C GLY A 47 -11.55 -17.59 -10.25
N VAL A 48 -12.65 -16.85 -10.43
CA VAL A 48 -14.00 -17.37 -10.17
C VAL A 48 -14.34 -18.51 -11.13
N ILE A 49 -13.91 -18.42 -12.40
CA ILE A 49 -14.12 -19.50 -13.37
C ILE A 49 -13.38 -20.76 -12.91
N GLU A 50 -12.10 -20.63 -12.54
CA GLU A 50 -11.28 -21.75 -12.06
C GLU A 50 -11.78 -22.35 -10.73
N LEU A 51 -12.42 -21.53 -9.89
CA LEU A 51 -13.01 -21.97 -8.63
C LEU A 51 -14.27 -22.80 -8.87
N VAL A 52 -15.09 -22.43 -9.86
CA VAL A 52 -16.28 -23.20 -10.25
C VAL A 52 -15.90 -24.53 -10.92
N THR A 53 -14.83 -24.56 -11.71
CA THR A 53 -14.34 -25.80 -12.36
C THR A 53 -13.58 -26.72 -11.40
N GLY A 54 -13.32 -26.28 -10.16
CA GLY A 54 -12.62 -27.06 -9.14
C GLY A 54 -11.08 -27.05 -9.28
N ASN A 55 -10.54 -26.22 -10.15
CA ASN A 55 -9.10 -26.09 -10.39
C ASN A 55 -8.40 -25.17 -9.39
N LEU A 56 -9.17 -24.35 -8.65
CA LEU A 56 -8.64 -23.36 -7.72
C LEU A 56 -9.40 -23.36 -6.39
N ASN A 57 -8.68 -23.30 -5.27
CA ASN A 57 -9.27 -23.15 -3.96
C ASN A 57 -9.58 -21.68 -3.65
N THR A 58 -10.67 -21.42 -2.93
CA THR A 58 -11.06 -20.09 -2.45
C THR A 58 -9.95 -19.38 -1.68
N LYS A 59 -9.22 -20.11 -0.82
CA LYS A 59 -8.11 -19.53 -0.05
C LYS A 59 -7.00 -19.00 -0.97
N ASP A 60 -6.64 -19.79 -1.98
CA ASP A 60 -5.57 -19.44 -2.92
C ASP A 60 -5.98 -18.25 -3.79
N LEU A 61 -7.24 -18.20 -4.24
CA LEU A 61 -7.75 -17.04 -4.97
C LEU A 61 -7.69 -15.76 -4.12
N LEU A 62 -8.12 -15.82 -2.86
CA LEU A 62 -8.07 -14.67 -1.95
C LEU A 62 -6.64 -14.22 -1.68
N GLN A 63 -5.70 -15.16 -1.53
CA GLN A 63 -4.29 -14.85 -1.38
C GLN A 63 -3.73 -14.15 -2.64
N GLN A 64 -4.00 -14.70 -3.83
CA GLN A 64 -3.59 -14.10 -5.10
C GLN A 64 -4.14 -12.67 -5.27
N ILE A 65 -5.38 -12.43 -4.87
CA ILE A 65 -5.97 -11.08 -4.87
C ILE A 65 -5.18 -10.15 -3.94
N GLY A 66 -4.85 -10.62 -2.74
CA GLY A 66 -4.03 -9.91 -1.78
C GLY A 66 -2.65 -9.55 -2.34
N ASP A 67 -1.96 -10.51 -2.96
CA ASP A 67 -0.63 -10.34 -3.52
C ASP A 67 -0.62 -9.36 -4.71
N VAL A 68 -1.63 -9.45 -5.59
CA VAL A 68 -1.82 -8.50 -6.68
C VAL A 68 -2.06 -7.09 -6.14
N GLY A 69 -2.90 -6.97 -5.11
CA GLY A 69 -3.17 -5.71 -4.43
C GLY A 69 -1.89 -5.11 -3.83
N LEU A 70 -1.18 -5.89 -3.03
CA LEU A 70 0.07 -5.50 -2.38
C LEU A 70 1.12 -5.07 -3.40
N GLY A 71 1.36 -5.87 -4.44
CA GLY A 71 2.32 -5.55 -5.48
C GLY A 71 2.00 -4.24 -6.23
N ARG A 72 0.71 -3.88 -6.36
CA ARG A 72 0.29 -2.60 -6.95
C ARG A 72 0.50 -1.43 -5.99
N VAL A 73 0.27 -1.62 -4.70
CA VAL A 73 0.53 -0.60 -3.68
C VAL A 73 2.03 -0.34 -3.58
N VAL A 74 2.87 -1.37 -3.51
CA VAL A 74 4.34 -1.26 -3.48
C VAL A 74 4.87 -0.56 -4.75
N LYS A 75 4.44 -0.99 -5.94
CA LYS A 75 4.82 -0.32 -7.20
C LYS A 75 4.36 1.13 -7.27
N ASN A 76 3.27 1.48 -6.59
CA ASN A 76 2.80 2.86 -6.50
C ASN A 76 3.66 3.65 -5.53
N PHE A 77 4.01 3.06 -4.39
CA PHE A 77 4.95 3.61 -3.40
C PHE A 77 6.24 4.08 -4.07
N ASP A 78 6.87 3.19 -4.86
CA ASP A 78 8.11 3.46 -5.60
C ASP A 78 7.98 4.63 -6.63
N LYS A 79 6.75 4.97 -7.01
CA LYS A 79 6.43 6.01 -8.00
C LYS A 79 5.87 7.30 -7.40
N LEU A 80 5.68 7.36 -6.08
CA LEU A 80 5.14 8.57 -5.43
C LEU A 80 6.13 9.73 -5.59
N ARG A 81 5.64 10.81 -6.19
CA ARG A 81 6.40 12.07 -6.39
C ARG A 81 5.63 13.30 -5.93
N THR A 82 4.46 13.11 -5.33
CA THR A 82 3.50 14.17 -5.03
C THR A 82 3.04 14.08 -3.57
N PRO A 83 2.95 15.20 -2.84
CA PRO A 83 3.43 16.54 -3.21
C PRO A 83 4.95 16.60 -3.47
N PRO A 84 5.44 17.51 -4.32
CA PRO A 84 6.88 17.64 -4.53
C PRO A 84 7.59 18.04 -3.23
N LEU A 85 8.91 17.89 -3.19
CA LEU A 85 9.70 18.54 -2.13
C LEU A 85 9.47 20.05 -2.17
N SER A 86 9.54 20.71 -1.02
CA SER A 86 9.50 22.18 -1.01
C SER A 86 10.66 22.75 -1.84
N PRO A 87 10.51 23.92 -2.48
CA PRO A 87 11.57 24.50 -3.31
C PRO A 87 12.89 24.69 -2.57
N ILE A 88 12.83 25.06 -1.28
CA ILE A 88 14.01 25.23 -0.41
C ILE A 88 14.73 23.89 -0.21
N TYR A 89 13.99 22.82 0.09
CA TYR A 89 14.58 21.49 0.27
C TYR A 89 15.09 20.89 -1.03
N ALA A 90 14.38 21.09 -2.15
CA ALA A 90 14.84 20.64 -3.47
C ALA A 90 16.16 21.32 -3.87
N LYS A 91 16.32 22.63 -3.57
CA LYS A 91 17.57 23.37 -3.80
C LYS A 91 18.70 22.86 -2.91
N ARG A 92 18.45 22.60 -1.63
CA ARG A 92 19.45 22.06 -0.69
C ARG A 92 19.88 20.63 -1.03
N LYS A 93 18.94 19.79 -1.44
CA LYS A 93 19.18 18.37 -1.78
C LYS A 93 19.88 18.19 -3.12
N GLY A 94 19.75 19.14 -4.04
CA GLY A 94 20.29 19.03 -5.41
C GLY A 94 19.52 18.09 -6.33
N ASN A 95 18.48 17.40 -5.83
CA ASN A 95 17.55 16.63 -6.65
C ASN A 95 16.09 16.79 -6.16
N LYS A 96 15.14 16.47 -7.04
CA LYS A 96 13.70 16.56 -6.77
C LYS A 96 13.08 15.24 -6.29
N LYS A 97 13.89 14.19 -6.09
CA LYS A 97 13.38 12.94 -5.50
C LYS A 97 13.01 13.22 -4.06
N ILE A 98 11.91 12.66 -3.57
CA ILE A 98 11.54 12.80 -2.16
C ILE A 98 12.62 12.11 -1.31
N LEU A 99 12.87 12.58 -0.07
CA LEU A 99 13.74 11.84 0.84
C LEU A 99 13.03 10.52 1.18
N HIS A 100 13.62 9.42 0.71
CA HIS A 100 13.16 8.07 1.00
C HIS A 100 13.96 7.56 2.19
N ASP A 101 13.50 7.87 3.40
CA ASP A 101 13.81 7.02 4.56
C ASP A 101 12.56 6.19 4.83
N GLU A 102 12.17 5.43 3.79
CA GLU A 102 10.84 4.86 3.63
C GLU A 102 10.91 3.36 3.27
N GLU A 103 12.10 2.76 3.19
CA GLU A 103 12.25 1.32 2.93
C GLU A 103 11.53 0.50 4.01
N THR A 104 11.65 0.89 5.28
CA THR A 104 10.93 0.26 6.39
C THR A 104 9.41 0.36 6.22
N LEU A 105 8.89 1.51 5.75
CA LEU A 105 7.46 1.69 5.50
C LEU A 105 6.98 0.84 4.32
N ARG A 106 7.76 0.83 3.23
CA ARG A 106 7.49 0.04 2.05
C ARG A 106 7.46 -1.46 2.38
N ASP A 107 8.45 -1.93 3.14
CA ASP A 107 8.61 -3.33 3.49
C ASP A 107 7.65 -3.77 4.60
N SER A 108 7.09 -2.82 5.36
CA SER A 108 6.00 -3.08 6.31
C SER A 108 4.64 -3.33 5.65
N LEU A 109 4.49 -3.08 4.34
CA LEU A 109 3.26 -3.32 3.62
C LEU A 109 2.98 -4.83 3.50
N THR A 110 1.84 -5.26 4.02
CA THR A 110 1.39 -6.65 3.99
C THR A 110 -0.05 -6.78 3.51
N SER A 111 -0.39 -7.91 2.92
CA SER A 111 -1.77 -8.35 2.65
C SER A 111 -2.12 -9.47 3.63
N VAL A 112 -3.35 -9.46 4.15
CA VAL A 112 -3.84 -10.53 5.03
C VAL A 112 -5.26 -10.87 4.64
N VAL A 113 -5.53 -12.17 4.45
CA VAL A 113 -6.88 -12.69 4.26
C VAL A 113 -7.50 -12.92 5.64
N VAL A 114 -8.62 -12.24 5.91
CA VAL A 114 -9.35 -12.36 7.17
C VAL A 114 -10.72 -13.00 6.95
N SER A 115 -11.16 -13.80 7.92
CA SER A 115 -12.53 -14.32 7.90
C SER A 115 -13.50 -13.23 8.35
N LYS A 116 -14.72 -13.23 7.81
CA LYS A 116 -15.74 -12.20 8.08
C LYS A 116 -16.16 -12.11 9.57
N GLY A 117 -15.81 -13.11 10.39
CA GLY A 117 -16.08 -13.14 11.84
C GLY A 117 -14.83 -13.19 12.74
N GLY A 118 -13.62 -13.19 12.18
CA GLY A 118 -12.37 -13.29 12.93
C GLY A 118 -11.78 -11.92 13.25
N ARG A 119 -11.73 -11.56 14.53
CA ARG A 119 -10.91 -10.43 15.01
C ARG A 119 -9.44 -10.77 14.71
N ARG A 120 -8.67 -9.82 14.15
CA ARG A 120 -7.19 -9.95 14.04
C ARG A 120 -6.67 -10.34 15.43
N ARG A 121 -6.10 -11.54 15.56
CA ARG A 121 -5.29 -11.91 16.72
C ARG A 121 -3.87 -11.44 16.49
#